data_AF-A0A935RJM0-F1
#
_entry.id   AF-A0A935RJM0-F1
#
_cell.length_a   1.000
_cell.length_b   1.000
_cell.length_c   1.000
_cell.angle_alpha   90.00
_cell.angle_beta   90.00
_cell.angle_gamma   90.00
#
_symmetry.space_group_name_H-M   'P 1'
#
loop_
_entity.id
_entity.type
_entity.pdbx_description
1 polymer ?
#
loop_
_entity_poly.entity_id
_entity_poly.type
_entity_poly.pdbx_seq_one_letter_code
_entity_poly.pdbx_strand_id
1 'polypeptide(L)'
;MFFSSGTPFVTRGGNHVRLQDLGDFNDGFGNVLFEGVTWAPVNGYSATGTMELVAGHVYVAEIATGPGTVHFAKFGVDSIGSGVVNIIWAYQLIANLPELSAPSGDRGQESDGPRLISL
;
A
#
# COMPACT_ATOMS: atom_id res chain seq x y z
N MET A 1 -2.62 -8.73 -10.76
CA MET A 1 -4.03 -8.42 -10.46
C MET A 1 -4.88 -9.53 -11.04
N PHE A 2 -5.97 -9.89 -10.39
CA PHE A 2 -6.87 -10.96 -10.83
C PHE A 2 -8.31 -10.64 -10.43
N PHE A 3 -9.27 -11.36 -10.99
CA PHE A 3 -10.68 -11.21 -10.64
C PHE A 3 -11.16 -12.45 -9.88
N SER A 4 -11.96 -12.25 -8.85
CA SER A 4 -12.70 -13.29 -8.14
C SER A 4 -14.18 -12.88 -8.10
N SER A 5 -15.04 -13.69 -8.73
CA SER A 5 -16.48 -13.41 -8.82
C SER A 5 -16.83 -12.00 -9.36
N GLY A 6 -15.99 -11.46 -10.26
CA GLY A 6 -16.17 -10.13 -10.85
C GLY A 6 -15.50 -8.99 -10.07
N THR A 7 -15.00 -9.23 -8.86
CA THR A 7 -14.27 -8.24 -8.06
C THR A 7 -12.77 -8.33 -8.34
N PRO A 8 -12.08 -7.23 -8.69
CA PRO A 8 -10.65 -7.23 -8.90
C PRO A 8 -9.86 -7.18 -7.59
N PHE A 9 -8.73 -7.86 -7.56
CA PHE A 9 -7.80 -7.91 -6.44
C PHE A 9 -6.35 -7.75 -6.90
N VAL A 10 -5.52 -7.28 -5.98
CA VAL A 10 -4.05 -7.29 -6.08
C VAL A 10 -3.48 -8.14 -4.95
N THR A 11 -2.46 -8.93 -5.25
CA THR A 11 -1.67 -9.68 -4.26
C THR A 11 -0.21 -9.25 -4.36
N ARG A 12 0.45 -9.14 -3.21
CA ARG A 12 1.88 -8.81 -3.12
C ARG A 12 2.73 -9.80 -3.93
N GLY A 13 3.79 -9.30 -4.57
CA GLY A 13 4.71 -10.14 -5.36
C GLY A 13 5.64 -11.03 -4.53
N GLY A 14 5.76 -10.78 -3.22
CA GLY A 14 6.57 -11.57 -2.30
C GLY A 14 6.46 -11.06 -0.85
N ASN A 15 7.02 -11.81 0.11
CA ASN A 15 6.91 -11.47 1.53
C ASN A 15 7.63 -10.17 1.93
N HIS A 16 8.57 -9.70 1.11
CA HIS A 16 9.26 -8.43 1.28
C HIS A 16 8.45 -7.23 0.76
N VAL A 17 7.24 -7.47 0.22
CA VAL A 17 6.34 -6.42 -0.25
C VAL A 17 5.15 -6.32 0.69
N ARG A 18 4.87 -5.10 1.16
CA ARG A 18 3.64 -4.76 1.88
C ARG A 18 2.77 -3.89 0.98
N LEU A 19 1.48 -4.19 0.94
CA LEU A 19 0.49 -3.40 0.20
C LEU A 19 -0.33 -2.59 1.18
N GLN A 20 -0.57 -1.32 0.85
CA GLN A 20 -1.39 -0.40 1.62
C GLN A 20 -2.41 0.28 0.71
N ASP A 21 -3.67 0.33 1.15
CA ASP A 21 -4.69 1.20 0.57
C ASP A 21 -4.58 2.57 1.24
N LEU A 22 -4.39 3.62 0.43
CA LEU A 22 -4.33 4.99 0.91
C LEU A 22 -5.71 5.64 0.95
N GLY A 23 -6.72 5.00 0.36
CA GLY A 23 -8.09 5.48 0.27
C GLY A 23 -8.41 6.14 -1.07
N ASP A 24 -9.53 6.87 -1.06
CA ASP A 24 -10.13 7.48 -2.23
C ASP A 24 -9.47 8.83 -2.59
N PHE A 25 -8.89 8.91 -3.78
CA PHE A 25 -8.27 10.11 -4.33
C PHE A 25 -8.86 10.36 -5.72
N ASN A 26 -10.09 10.87 -5.77
CA ASN A 26 -10.73 11.29 -7.02
C ASN A 26 -11.16 12.76 -6.99
N ASP A 27 -11.36 13.33 -8.18
CA ASP A 27 -11.75 14.74 -8.39
C ASP A 27 -13.26 15.02 -8.28
N GLY A 28 -14.05 14.03 -7.88
CA GLY A 28 -15.53 14.07 -7.86
C GLY A 28 -16.17 13.76 -9.21
N PHE A 29 -15.40 13.65 -10.29
CA PHE A 29 -15.85 13.26 -11.64
C PHE A 29 -15.37 11.86 -12.04
N GLY A 30 -14.73 11.15 -11.11
CA GLY A 30 -14.23 9.79 -11.30
C GLY A 30 -12.80 9.72 -11.84
N ASN A 31 -12.09 10.83 -11.96
CA ASN A 31 -10.67 10.80 -12.35
C ASN A 31 -9.79 10.68 -11.11
N VAL A 32 -8.77 9.83 -11.16
CA VAL A 32 -7.83 9.64 -10.04
C VAL A 32 -6.89 10.84 -9.92
N LEU A 33 -6.82 11.43 -8.72
CA LEU A 33 -5.88 12.48 -8.33
C LEU A 33 -4.57 11.87 -7.82
N PHE A 34 -3.80 11.30 -8.74
CA PHE A 34 -2.60 10.50 -8.42
C PHE A 34 -1.47 11.27 -7.72
N GLU A 35 -1.42 12.59 -7.86
CA GLU A 35 -0.41 13.44 -7.22
C GLU A 35 -0.82 13.97 -5.84
N GLY A 36 -2.08 13.78 -5.42
CA GLY A 36 -2.57 14.24 -4.11
C GLY A 36 -2.06 13.41 -2.93
N VAL A 37 -1.38 12.29 -3.20
CA VAL A 37 -0.85 11.37 -2.20
C VAL A 37 0.47 11.89 -1.65
N THR A 38 0.44 12.36 -0.40
CA THR A 38 1.61 12.94 0.28
C THR A 38 1.98 12.23 1.58
N TRP A 39 1.04 11.50 2.19
CA TRP A 39 1.30 10.78 3.44
C TRP A 39 0.56 9.46 3.52
N ALA A 40 1.28 8.40 3.89
CA ALA A 40 0.68 7.09 4.14
C ALA A 40 -0.12 7.11 5.46
N PRO A 41 -1.37 6.60 5.48
CA PRO A 41 -2.13 6.46 6.71
C PRO A 41 -1.42 5.48 7.67
N VAL A 42 -1.73 5.58 8.97
CA VAL A 42 -1.20 4.65 9.97
C VAL A 42 -1.76 3.24 9.74
N ASN A 43 -3.05 3.17 9.38
CA ASN A 43 -3.76 1.93 9.08
C ASN A 43 -3.88 1.74 7.56
N GLY A 44 -4.26 0.54 7.14
CA GLY A 44 -4.56 0.24 5.73
C GLY A 44 -3.57 -0.70 5.06
N TYR A 45 -2.54 -1.20 5.77
CA TYR A 45 -1.74 -2.31 5.25
C TYR A 45 -2.55 -3.61 5.21
N SER A 46 -2.35 -4.40 4.16
CA SER A 46 -2.98 -5.71 4.04
C SER A 46 -2.38 -6.71 5.02
N ALA A 47 -3.22 -7.31 5.86
CA ALA A 47 -2.81 -8.41 6.75
C ALA A 47 -2.47 -9.70 5.98
N THR A 48 -3.11 -9.92 4.83
CA THR A 48 -2.96 -11.16 4.03
C THR A 48 -2.00 -10.99 2.86
N GLY A 49 -1.61 -9.76 2.55
CA GLY A 49 -0.90 -9.43 1.32
C GLY A 49 -1.80 -9.38 0.08
N THR A 50 -3.12 -9.47 0.24
CA THR A 50 -4.12 -9.33 -0.83
C THR A 50 -5.12 -8.22 -0.47
N MET A 51 -5.52 -7.44 -1.46
CA MET A 51 -6.49 -6.33 -1.32
C MET A 51 -7.44 -6.30 -2.51
N GLU A 52 -8.69 -5.93 -2.24
CA GLU A 52 -9.64 -5.54 -3.28
C GLU A 52 -9.17 -4.25 -3.95
N LEU A 53 -9.40 -4.13 -5.26
CA LEU A 53 -9.12 -2.91 -6.01
C LEU A 53 -10.42 -2.13 -6.19
N VAL A 54 -10.37 -0.85 -5.84
CA VAL A 54 -11.50 0.09 -5.92
C VAL A 54 -11.12 1.22 -6.85
N ALA A 55 -11.96 1.53 -7.83
CA ALA A 55 -11.75 2.68 -8.73
C ALA A 55 -11.74 3.99 -7.92
N GLY A 56 -10.84 4.91 -8.25
CA GLY A 56 -10.60 6.13 -7.47
C GLY A 56 -9.55 5.98 -6.37
N HIS A 57 -9.26 4.75 -5.92
CA HIS A 57 -8.29 4.54 -4.84
C HIS A 57 -6.84 4.55 -5.33
N VAL A 58 -5.93 4.99 -4.45
CA VAL A 58 -4.48 4.86 -4.63
C VAL A 58 -3.91 3.89 -3.61
N TYR A 59 -3.01 3.03 -4.07
CA TYR A 59 -2.34 2.02 -3.29
C TYR A 59 -0.83 2.24 -3.32
N VAL A 60 -0.17 1.88 -2.22
CA VAL A 60 1.30 1.87 -2.11
C VAL A 60 1.80 0.45 -1.91
N ALA A 61 2.86 0.11 -2.63
CA ALA A 61 3.70 -1.05 -2.40
C ALA A 61 5.00 -0.60 -1.76
N GLU A 62 5.22 -0.99 -0.50
CA GLU A 62 6.51 -0.86 0.19
C GLU A 62 7.33 -2.12 -0.08
N ILE A 63 8.55 -1.95 -0.60
CA ILE A 63 9.38 -3.02 -1.13
C ILE A 63 10.71 -3.02 -0.38
N ALA A 64 10.92 -3.96 0.52
CA ALA A 64 12.20 -4.13 1.20
C ALA A 64 13.23 -4.75 0.24
N THR A 65 14.35 -4.04 0.02
CA THR A 65 15.45 -4.49 -0.86
C THR A 65 16.72 -4.85 -0.10
N GLY A 66 16.74 -4.62 1.21
CA GLY A 66 17.83 -4.97 2.12
C GLY A 66 17.56 -4.51 3.54
N PRO A 67 18.48 -4.76 4.48
CA PRO A 67 18.33 -4.32 5.87
C PRO A 67 18.18 -2.80 5.95
N GLY A 68 17.01 -2.33 6.41
CA GLY A 68 16.71 -0.89 6.56
C GLY A 68 16.52 -0.12 5.24
N THR A 69 16.41 -0.80 4.11
CA THR A 69 16.19 -0.17 2.80
C THR A 69 14.85 -0.59 2.24
N VAL A 70 13.96 0.38 2.07
CA VAL A 70 12.67 0.22 1.39
C VAL A 70 12.57 1.15 0.19
N HIS A 71 11.97 0.66 -0.88
CA HIS A 71 11.49 1.46 -2.00
C HIS A 71 9.97 1.46 -2.02
N PHE A 72 9.40 2.44 -2.71
CA PHE A 72 7.96 2.57 -2.83
C PHE A 72 7.55 2.60 -4.31
N ALA A 73 6.47 1.89 -4.62
CA ALA A 73 5.71 2.09 -5.84
C ALA A 73 4.30 2.55 -5.45
N LYS A 74 3.72 3.49 -6.20
CA LYS A 74 2.32 3.87 -6.08
C LYS A 74 1.57 3.49 -7.34
N PHE A 75 0.32 3.07 -7.20
CA PHE A 75 -0.59 2.92 -8.32
C PHE A 75 -2.00 3.35 -7.95
N GLY A 76 -2.65 4.09 -8.84
CA GLY A 76 -4.05 4.49 -8.74
C GLY A 76 -4.91 3.66 -9.67
N VAL A 77 -6.10 3.29 -9.22
CA VAL A 77 -7.07 2.53 -10.04
C VAL A 77 -7.97 3.53 -10.75
N ASP A 78 -7.67 3.75 -12.03
CA ASP A 78 -8.41 4.70 -12.88
C ASP A 78 -9.81 4.18 -13.20
N SER A 79 -9.90 2.93 -13.67
CA SER A 79 -11.19 2.32 -14.01
C SER A 79 -11.15 0.79 -13.90
N ILE A 80 -12.32 0.21 -13.58
CA ILE A 80 -12.53 -1.23 -13.53
C ILE A 80 -13.58 -1.59 -14.59
N GLY A 81 -13.17 -2.39 -15.57
CA GLY A 81 -14.05 -2.96 -16.58
C GLY A 81 -14.30 -4.45 -16.36
N SER A 82 -14.96 -5.09 -17.33
CA SER A 82 -15.20 -6.55 -17.30
C SER A 82 -13.89 -7.31 -17.53
N GLY A 83 -13.19 -7.65 -16.44
CA GLY A 83 -11.95 -8.42 -16.49
C GLY A 83 -10.68 -7.61 -16.77
N VAL A 84 -10.79 -6.27 -16.79
CA VAL A 84 -9.65 -5.36 -16.99
C VAL A 84 -9.65 -4.31 -15.90
N VAL A 85 -8.46 -3.98 -15.39
CA VAL A 85 -8.23 -2.86 -14.49
C VAL A 85 -7.24 -1.92 -15.16
N ASN A 86 -7.64 -0.66 -15.36
CA ASN A 86 -6.74 0.39 -15.83
C ASN A 86 -6.10 1.07 -14.63
N ILE A 87 -4.78 1.23 -14.69
CA ILE A 87 -4.01 1.85 -13.62
C ILE A 87 -3.08 2.92 -14.15
N ILE A 88 -2.83 3.91 -13.29
CA ILE A 88 -1.70 4.82 -13.41
C ILE A 88 -0.71 4.39 -12.32
N TRP A 89 0.58 4.39 -12.61
CA TRP A 89 1.59 3.95 -11.64
C TRP A 89 2.87 4.77 -11.74
N ALA A 90 3.60 4.80 -10.64
CA ALA A 90 4.93 5.39 -10.56
C ALA A 90 5.78 4.61 -9.54
N TYR A 91 7.08 4.58 -9.78
CA TYR A 91 8.06 3.98 -8.89
C TYR A 91 9.02 5.06 -8.39
N GLN A 92 9.30 5.07 -7.08
CA GLN A 92 10.20 6.02 -6.49
C GLN A 92 11.64 5.48 -6.44
N LEU A 93 12.55 6.22 -7.06
CA LEU A 93 13.98 5.84 -7.13
C LEU A 93 14.72 6.11 -5.81
N ILE A 94 14.24 7.07 -5.02
CA ILE A 94 14.82 7.44 -3.73
C ILE A 94 14.34 6.44 -2.66
N ALA A 95 15.28 5.68 -2.09
CA ALA A 95 15.00 4.77 -0.99
C ALA A 95 14.59 5.53 0.28
N ASN A 96 13.77 4.89 1.12
CA ASN A 96 13.39 5.35 2.46
C ASN A 96 12.70 6.73 2.50
N LEU A 97 11.92 7.08 1.46
CA LEU A 97 11.21 8.36 1.41
C LEU A 97 10.23 8.49 2.61
N PRO A 98 10.42 9.46 3.52
CA PRO A 98 9.61 9.54 4.74
C PRO A 98 8.13 9.79 4.48
N GLU A 99 7.81 10.54 3.42
CA GLU A 99 6.44 10.90 3.02
C GLU A 99 5.57 9.70 2.67
N LEU A 100 6.17 8.59 2.22
CA LEU A 100 5.45 7.36 1.89
C LEU A 100 5.60 6.28 2.95
N SER A 101 6.35 6.56 4.01
CA SER A 101 6.47 5.67 5.16
C SER A 101 5.29 5.94 6.10
N ALA A 102 4.57 4.90 6.50
CA ALA A 102 3.61 5.07 7.58
C ALA A 102 4.32 5.61 8.85
N PRO A 103 3.71 6.54 9.61
CA PRO A 103 4.21 6.97 10.91
C PRO A 103 4.52 5.75 11.76
N SER A 104 5.49 5.86 12.68
CA SER A 104 5.87 4.76 13.57
C SER A 104 4.74 4.36 14.52
N GLY A 105 3.83 3.56 14.01
CA GLY A 105 2.81 2.75 14.67
C GLY A 105 2.63 1.55 13.75
N ASP A 106 2.87 0.35 14.26
CA ASP A 106 2.89 -0.92 13.51
C ASP A 106 4.11 -1.22 12.61
N ARG A 107 5.29 -0.70 12.98
CA ARG A 107 6.48 -1.55 12.83
C ARG A 107 6.42 -2.54 13.98
N GLY A 108 5.91 -3.75 13.72
CA GLY A 108 5.85 -4.83 14.70
C GLY A 108 7.14 -4.87 15.50
N GLN A 109 7.07 -4.34 16.72
CA GLN A 109 8.13 -4.47 17.69
C GLN A 109 8.03 -5.95 18.09
N GLU A 110 8.90 -6.78 17.54
CA GLU A 110 9.41 -7.92 18.30
C GLU A 110 10.10 -7.33 19.54
N SER A 111 9.31 -6.87 20.51
CA SER A 111 9.80 -6.59 21.84
C SER A 111 9.94 -7.95 22.51
N ASP A 112 11.19 -8.40 22.57
CA ASP A 112 11.88 -8.76 23.81
C ASP A 112 10.95 -9.32 24.91
N GLY A 113 11.18 -10.58 25.27
CA GLY A 113 10.32 -11.40 26.14
C GLY A 113 9.94 -10.77 27.50
N PRO A 114 9.09 -11.46 28.28
CA PRO A 114 8.45 -10.88 29.45
C PRO A 114 9.48 -10.38 30.46
N ARG A 115 9.60 -9.07 30.61
CA ARG A 115 10.32 -8.47 31.73
C ARG A 115 9.43 -8.53 32.96
N LEU A 116 9.74 -9.49 33.83
CA LEU A 116 9.25 -9.53 35.20
C LEU A 116 9.64 -8.22 35.91
N ILE A 117 8.64 -7.43 36.32
CA ILE A 117 8.84 -6.34 37.26
C ILE A 117 8.70 -6.95 38.65
N SER A 118 9.81 -7.04 39.40
CA SER A 118 9.73 -7.26 40.85
C SER A 118 9.26 -5.97 41.51
N LEU A 119 8.20 -6.06 42.29
CA LEU A 119 7.79 -5.08 43.31
C LEU A 119 8.33 -5.53 44.67
#